data_AF-A0A3B0WU65-F1
#
_entry.id   AF-A0A3B0WU65-F1
#
_cell.length_a   1.000
_cell.length_b   1.000
_cell.length_c   1.000
_cell.angle_alpha   90.00
_cell.angle_beta   90.00
_cell.angle_gamma   90.00
#
_symmetry.space_group_name_H-M   'P 1'
#
loop_
_entity.id
_entity.type
_entity.pdbx_description
1 polymer ?
#
loop_
_entity_poly.entity_id
_entity_poly.type
_entity_poly.pdbx_seq_one_letter_code
_entity_poly.pdbx_strand_id
1 'polypeptide(L)'
;MELEDGTEIESNYNQEPIEFSTGNGSLTPGMEDALMNKTTGDTVCVELSPDLAFGMPDENNIHSMPIQDFPDDMPPEINQVIAFDGPDDSEIMGTIVDISKDEVQVDFSHPLAGRMIKFTAEIVTIL
;
A
#
# COMPACT_ATOMS: atom_id res chain seq x y z
N MET A 1 -4.82 10.55 -2.30
CA MET A 1 -5.26 9.21 -2.74
C MET A 1 -6.57 8.88 -2.07
N GLU A 2 -7.53 8.40 -2.85
CA GLU A 2 -8.87 8.04 -2.37
C GLU A 2 -9.22 6.62 -2.86
N LEU A 3 -10.03 5.91 -2.07
CA LEU A 3 -10.72 4.69 -2.51
C LEU A 3 -11.96 5.03 -3.35
N GLU A 4 -12.51 4.05 -4.06
CA GLU A 4 -13.72 4.22 -4.91
C GLU A 4 -14.95 4.74 -4.14
N ASP A 5 -15.02 4.47 -2.83
CA ASP A 5 -16.10 4.95 -1.96
C ASP A 5 -15.89 6.38 -1.44
N GLY A 6 -14.79 7.03 -1.85
CA GLY A 6 -14.42 8.38 -1.43
C GLY A 6 -13.65 8.43 -0.11
N THR A 7 -13.28 7.29 0.47
CA THR A 7 -12.43 7.26 1.67
C THR A 7 -11.04 7.78 1.31
N GLU A 8 -10.62 8.88 1.94
CA GLU A 8 -9.26 9.41 1.82
C GLU A 8 -8.28 8.45 2.51
N ILE A 9 -7.25 8.03 1.77
CA ILE A 9 -6.19 7.13 2.24
C ILE A 9 -5.01 7.97 2.74
N GLU A 10 -4.55 8.89 1.90
CA GLU A 10 -3.41 9.75 2.15
C GLU A 10 -3.54 11.05 1.35
N SER A 11 -3.20 12.19 1.94
CA SER A 11 -3.28 13.49 1.29
C SER A 11 -2.25 14.46 1.84
N ASN A 12 -1.48 15.08 0.95
CA ASN A 12 -0.53 16.15 1.26
C ASN A 12 -0.95 17.50 0.65
N TYR A 13 -2.18 17.64 0.13
CA TYR A 13 -2.65 18.86 -0.54
C TYR A 13 -2.58 20.13 0.32
N ASN A 14 -2.62 19.97 1.66
CA ASN A 14 -2.50 21.07 2.62
C ASN A 14 -1.19 21.00 3.43
N GLN A 15 -0.18 20.30 2.90
CA GLN A 15 1.11 20.04 3.56
C GLN A 15 2.27 20.38 2.62
N GLU A 16 3.51 20.08 3.03
CA GLU A 16 4.67 20.26 2.17
C GLU A 16 4.59 19.33 0.94
N PRO A 17 4.93 19.83 -0.26
CA PRO A 17 5.00 19.00 -1.46
C PRO A 17 5.99 17.85 -1.28
N ILE A 18 5.63 16.69 -1.80
CA ILE A 18 6.51 15.51 -1.81
C ILE A 18 7.39 15.59 -3.06
N GLU A 19 8.70 15.49 -2.86
CA GLU A 19 9.66 15.34 -3.95
C GLU A 19 9.84 13.85 -4.29
N PHE A 20 9.86 13.52 -5.58
CA PHE A 20 10.19 12.18 -6.06
C PHE A 20 11.07 12.27 -7.32
N SER A 21 11.71 11.17 -7.68
CA SER A 21 12.46 11.04 -8.93
C SER A 21 11.89 9.88 -9.75
N THR A 22 11.75 10.07 -11.05
CA THR A 22 11.28 9.02 -11.94
C THR A 22 12.22 7.82 -11.93
N GLY A 23 11.66 6.61 -11.97
CA GLY A 23 12.40 5.35 -12.03
C GLY A 23 13.10 4.91 -10.73
N ASN A 24 12.87 5.58 -9.59
CA ASN A 24 13.44 5.16 -8.30
C ASN A 24 12.55 4.20 -7.50
N GLY A 25 11.34 3.90 -7.99
CA GLY A 25 10.36 3.02 -7.34
C GLY A 25 9.61 3.65 -6.16
N SER A 26 9.72 4.96 -5.93
CA SER A 26 8.95 5.67 -4.89
C SER A 26 7.46 5.80 -5.25
N LEU A 27 7.13 5.78 -6.54
CA LEU A 27 5.76 5.76 -7.03
C LEU A 27 5.49 4.45 -7.76
N THR A 28 4.22 4.02 -7.76
CA THR A 28 3.79 2.87 -8.55
C THR A 28 3.85 3.22 -10.05
N PRO A 29 3.97 2.22 -10.94
CA PRO A 29 4.04 2.48 -12.38
C PRO A 29 2.89 3.36 -12.90
N GLY A 30 1.66 3.13 -12.43
CA GLY A 30 0.50 3.93 -12.83
C GLY A 30 0.53 5.37 -12.31
N MET A 31 1.05 5.61 -11.11
CA MET A 31 1.21 6.96 -10.58
C MET A 31 2.31 7.73 -11.33
N GLU A 32 3.43 7.07 -11.61
CA GLU A 32 4.53 7.67 -12.37
C GLU A 32 4.08 8.02 -13.80
N ASP A 33 3.44 7.07 -14.51
CA ASP A 33 2.91 7.28 -15.85
C ASP A 33 1.89 8.43 -15.92
N ALA A 34 1.07 8.61 -14.89
CA ALA A 34 0.09 9.70 -14.83
C ALA A 34 0.74 11.09 -14.75
N LEU A 35 1.97 11.16 -14.23
CA LEU A 35 2.76 12.39 -14.11
C LEU A 35 3.65 12.65 -15.33
N MET A 36 3.83 11.65 -16.20
CA MET A 36 4.64 11.82 -17.41
C MET A 36 4.06 12.87 -18.36
N ASN A 37 4.95 13.67 -18.95
CA ASN A 37 4.64 14.76 -19.88
C ASN A 37 3.78 15.90 -19.30
N LYS A 38 3.66 15.98 -17.97
CA LYS A 38 3.04 17.11 -17.30
C LYS A 38 4.04 18.23 -17.07
N THR A 39 3.51 19.42 -16.85
CA THR A 39 4.26 20.64 -16.62
C THR A 39 3.91 21.25 -15.27
N THR A 40 4.78 22.12 -14.76
CA THR A 40 4.51 22.88 -13.53
C THR A 40 3.17 23.61 -13.62
N GLY A 41 2.31 23.41 -12.62
CA GLY A 41 0.97 23.94 -12.53
C GLY A 41 -0.13 22.99 -13.03
N ASP A 42 0.22 21.87 -13.66
CA ASP A 42 -0.77 20.88 -14.07
C ASP A 42 -1.32 20.12 -12.86
N THR A 43 -2.63 19.86 -12.90
CA THR A 43 -3.30 18.91 -12.01
C THR A 43 -3.67 17.66 -12.79
N VAL A 44 -3.38 16.49 -12.24
CA VAL A 44 -3.81 15.19 -12.76
C VAL A 44 -4.77 14.54 -11.76
N CYS A 45 -5.79 13.89 -12.29
CA CYS A 45 -6.70 13.03 -11.55
C CYS A 45 -6.95 11.78 -12.40
N VAL A 46 -6.52 10.62 -11.93
CA VAL A 46 -6.65 9.34 -12.62
C VAL A 46 -7.17 8.25 -11.68
N GLU A 47 -7.90 7.29 -12.23
CA GLU A 47 -8.26 6.06 -11.55
C GLU A 47 -7.28 4.97 -11.99
N LEU A 48 -6.61 4.36 -11.02
CA LEU A 48 -5.62 3.31 -11.22
C LEU A 48 -6.24 1.98 -10.83
N SER A 49 -6.21 1.01 -11.75
CA SER A 49 -6.52 -0.38 -11.42
C SER A 49 -5.51 -0.92 -10.39
N PRO A 50 -5.85 -2.01 -9.66
CA PRO A 50 -4.94 -2.59 -8.68
C PRO A 50 -3.53 -2.84 -9.25
N ASP A 51 -3.43 -3.42 -10.45
CA ASP A 51 -2.15 -3.70 -11.13
C ASP A 51 -1.29 -2.45 -11.44
N LEU A 52 -1.91 -1.27 -11.54
CA LEU A 52 -1.22 0.01 -11.78
C LEU A 52 -0.93 0.76 -10.48
N ALA A 53 -1.56 0.36 -9.38
CA ALA A 53 -1.35 0.89 -8.03
C ALA A 53 -0.60 -0.13 -7.17
N PHE A 54 -1.29 -0.86 -6.30
CA PHE A 54 -0.70 -1.69 -5.25
C PHE A 54 -0.69 -3.20 -5.55
N GLY A 55 -0.95 -3.58 -6.80
CA GLY A 55 -1.05 -4.96 -7.25
C GLY A 55 -2.37 -5.64 -6.87
N MET A 56 -2.51 -6.89 -7.31
CA MET A 56 -3.58 -7.79 -6.85
C MET A 56 -3.12 -8.54 -5.59
N PRO A 57 -4.07 -8.99 -4.74
CA PRO A 57 -3.76 -9.95 -3.69
C PRO A 57 -3.11 -11.20 -4.32
N ASP A 58 -2.03 -11.67 -3.72
CA ASP A 58 -1.31 -12.85 -4.19
C ASP A 58 -1.37 -13.93 -3.12
N GLU A 59 -2.00 -15.07 -3.43
CA GLU A 59 -2.09 -16.21 -2.50
C GLU A 59 -0.71 -16.76 -2.13
N ASN A 60 0.33 -16.50 -2.94
CA ASN A 60 1.70 -16.87 -2.60
C ASN A 60 2.33 -15.98 -1.51
N ASN A 61 1.74 -14.82 -1.23
CA ASN A 61 2.12 -13.93 -0.13
C ASN A 61 1.34 -14.23 1.16
N ILE A 62 0.53 -15.29 1.18
CA ILE A 62 -0.13 -15.78 2.39
C ILE A 62 0.74 -16.85 3.03
N HIS A 63 1.15 -16.60 4.27
CA HIS A 63 2.02 -17.50 5.03
C HIS A 63 1.31 -18.00 6.29
N SER A 64 1.39 -19.32 6.53
CA SER A 64 0.99 -19.92 7.80
C SER A 64 2.08 -19.71 8.85
N MET A 65 1.68 -19.22 10.02
CA MET A 65 2.54 -19.06 11.20
C MET A 65 1.92 -19.79 12.40
N PRO A 66 2.73 -20.46 13.23
CA PRO A 66 2.27 -21.00 14.50
C PRO A 66 1.63 -19.91 15.39
N ILE A 67 0.49 -20.19 16.01
CA ILE A 67 -0.18 -19.22 16.90
C ILE A 67 0.69 -18.80 18.10
N GLN A 68 1.61 -19.66 18.51
CA GLN A 68 2.60 -19.42 19.58
C GLN A 68 3.65 -18.36 19.25
N ASP A 69 3.80 -17.99 17.97
CA ASP A 69 4.73 -16.94 17.54
C ASP A 69 4.16 -15.54 17.82
N PHE A 70 2.86 -15.45 18.13
CA PHE A 70 2.18 -14.21 18.51
C PHE A 70 2.25 -14.01 20.03
N PRO A 71 2.50 -12.77 20.52
CA PRO A 71 2.57 -12.49 21.95
C PRO A 71 1.25 -12.78 22.68
N ASP A 72 1.32 -13.35 23.89
CA ASP A 72 0.13 -13.64 24.71
C ASP A 72 -0.70 -12.38 25.04
N ASP A 73 -0.06 -11.21 25.08
CA ASP A 73 -0.70 -9.91 25.33
C ASP A 73 -1.22 -9.23 24.05
N MET A 74 -0.93 -9.80 22.88
CA MET A 74 -1.43 -9.38 21.57
C MET A 74 -1.90 -10.60 20.77
N PRO A 75 -3.01 -11.23 21.16
CA PRO A 75 -3.56 -12.34 20.40
C PRO A 75 -3.98 -11.86 18.99
N PRO A 76 -3.75 -12.67 17.94
CA PRO A 76 -4.10 -12.32 16.58
C PRO A 76 -5.63 -12.20 16.40
N GLU A 77 -6.09 -11.19 15.67
CA GLU A 77 -7.48 -11.00 15.28
C GLU A 77 -7.63 -10.91 13.75
N ILE A 78 -8.72 -11.45 13.20
CA ILE A 78 -8.99 -11.39 11.76
C ILE A 78 -9.09 -9.93 11.29
N ASN A 79 -8.42 -9.60 10.19
CA ASN A 79 -8.21 -8.26 9.63
C ASN A 79 -7.29 -7.33 10.43
N GLN A 80 -6.65 -7.82 11.49
CA GLN A 80 -5.64 -7.05 12.19
C GLN A 80 -4.38 -6.94 11.33
N VAL A 81 -3.81 -5.73 11.28
CA VAL A 81 -2.53 -5.46 10.62
C VAL A 81 -1.43 -5.42 11.69
N ILE A 82 -0.38 -6.21 11.49
CA ILE A 82 0.75 -6.36 12.42
C ILE A 82 2.06 -6.12 11.65
N ALA A 83 3.03 -5.48 12.28
CA ALA A 83 4.39 -5.34 11.75
C ALA A 83 5.21 -6.59 12.10
N PHE A 84 5.90 -7.15 11.11
CA PHE A 84 6.80 -8.30 11.23
C PHE A 84 8.21 -7.91 10.80
N ASP A 85 9.21 -8.60 11.33
CA ASP A 85 10.60 -8.46 10.89
C ASP A 85 10.79 -9.14 9.53
N GLY A 86 11.19 -8.35 8.54
CA GLY A 86 11.50 -8.77 7.19
C GLY A 86 12.95 -9.27 7.04
N PRO A 87 13.29 -9.86 5.87
CA PRO A 87 14.62 -10.47 5.63
C PRO A 87 15.81 -9.51 5.71
N ASP A 88 15.58 -8.21 5.51
CA ASP A 88 16.60 -7.17 5.41
C ASP A 88 16.58 -6.21 6.62
N ASP A 89 16.17 -6.70 7.80
CA ASP A 89 15.92 -5.90 9.01
C ASP A 89 14.88 -4.77 8.79
N SER A 90 14.02 -4.91 7.78
CA SER A 90 12.92 -4.00 7.49
C SER A 90 11.64 -4.46 8.18
N GLU A 91 10.76 -3.53 8.55
CA GLU A 91 9.41 -3.88 8.99
C GLU A 91 8.52 -4.13 7.76
N ILE A 92 7.84 -5.29 7.74
CA ILE A 92 6.81 -5.61 6.76
C ILE A 92 5.45 -5.68 7.44
N MET A 93 4.44 -5.10 6.82
CA MET A 93 3.07 -5.15 7.33
C MET A 93 2.39 -6.42 6.83
N GLY A 94 1.82 -7.21 7.75
CA GLY A 94 1.03 -8.40 7.43
C GLY A 94 -0.39 -8.26 7.97
N THR A 95 -1.37 -8.72 7.20
CA THR A 95 -2.78 -8.74 7.60
C THR A 95 -3.20 -10.17 7.95
N ILE A 96 -3.80 -10.37 9.12
CA ILE A 96 -4.32 -11.69 9.52
C ILE A 96 -5.60 -12.00 8.74
N VAL A 97 -5.57 -13.06 7.93
CA VAL A 97 -6.69 -13.44 7.03
C VAL A 97 -7.45 -14.69 7.51
N ASP A 98 -6.80 -15.56 8.29
CA ASP A 98 -7.45 -16.72 8.91
C ASP A 98 -6.78 -17.09 10.23
N ILE A 99 -7.55 -17.66 11.15
CA ILE A 99 -7.08 -18.16 12.44
C ILE A 99 -7.69 -19.54 12.68
N SER A 100 -6.82 -20.53 12.77
CA SER A 100 -7.16 -21.89 13.16
C SER A 100 -6.70 -22.18 14.59
N LYS A 101 -6.84 -23.43 15.03
CA LYS A 101 -6.49 -23.81 16.40
C LYS A 101 -4.99 -23.62 16.71
N ASP A 102 -4.13 -23.95 15.76
CA ASP A 102 -2.67 -24.01 15.98
C ASP A 102 -1.90 -23.09 15.01
N GLU A 103 -2.56 -22.55 13.98
CA GLU A 103 -1.95 -21.70 12.94
C GLU A 103 -2.76 -20.44 12.65
N VAL A 104 -2.06 -19.38 12.27
CA VAL A 104 -2.58 -18.09 11.79
C VAL A 104 -2.08 -17.89 10.36
N GLN A 105 -2.97 -17.53 9.44
CA GLN A 105 -2.58 -17.14 8.09
C GLN A 105 -2.43 -15.63 8.00
N VAL A 106 -1.26 -15.19 7.53
CA VAL A 106 -0.89 -13.78 7.38
C VAL A 106 -0.64 -13.47 5.92
N ASP A 107 -1.37 -12.51 5.36
CA ASP A 107 -1.18 -11.98 4.02
C ASP A 107 -0.23 -10.77 4.07
N PHE A 108 0.90 -10.87 3.37
CA PHE A 108 1.90 -9.81 3.22
C PHE A 108 1.73 -8.98 1.96
N SER A 109 0.64 -9.16 1.21
CA SER A 109 0.24 -8.25 0.15
C SER A 109 0.01 -6.84 0.72
N HIS A 110 0.21 -5.81 -0.11
CA HIS A 110 -0.02 -4.43 0.30
C HIS A 110 -1.46 -4.28 0.85
N PRO A 111 -1.71 -3.53 1.94
CA PRO A 111 -3.06 -3.38 2.51
C PRO A 111 -4.13 -2.83 1.55
N LEU A 112 -3.68 -2.20 0.45
CA LEU A 112 -4.51 -1.66 -0.62
C LEU A 112 -4.51 -2.52 -1.89
N ALA A 113 -3.91 -3.72 -1.85
CA ALA A 113 -3.93 -4.66 -2.96
C ALA A 113 -5.37 -5.02 -3.35
N GLY A 114 -5.63 -5.14 -4.64
CA GLY A 114 -6.97 -5.40 -5.18
C GLY A 114 -7.93 -4.21 -5.15
N ARG A 115 -7.51 -3.05 -4.61
CA ARG A 115 -8.33 -1.83 -4.59
C ARG A 115 -8.01 -0.95 -5.80
N MET A 116 -9.05 -0.38 -6.39
CA MET A 116 -8.88 0.72 -7.34
C MET A 116 -8.57 2.01 -6.55
N ILE A 117 -7.59 2.76 -7.02
CA ILE A 117 -7.08 3.95 -6.35
C ILE A 117 -7.32 5.16 -7.23
N LYS A 118 -8.01 6.17 -6.69
CA LYS A 118 -8.08 7.48 -7.31
C LYS A 118 -6.89 8.31 -6.85
N PHE A 119 -5.99 8.57 -7.80
CA PHE A 119 -4.78 9.35 -7.59
C PHE A 119 -4.99 10.76 -8.15
N THR A 120 -4.77 11.77 -7.29
CA THR A 120 -4.82 13.18 -7.66
C THR A 120 -3.51 13.82 -7.24
N ALA A 121 -2.88 14.55 -8.15
CA ALA A 121 -1.62 15.25 -7.89
C ALA A 121 -1.60 16.60 -8.60
N GLU A 122 -0.97 17.59 -7.95
CA GLU A 122 -0.66 18.90 -8.51
C GLU A 122 0.86 19.05 -8.61
N ILE A 123 1.35 19.44 -9.78
CA ILE A 123 2.78 19.59 -10.00
C ILE A 123 3.21 21.00 -9.61
N VAL A 124 3.81 21.12 -8.43
CA VAL A 124 4.28 22.41 -7.92
C VAL A 124 5.56 22.88 -8.61
N THR A 125 6.49 21.97 -8.91
CA THR A 125 7.79 22.29 -9.56
C THR A 125 8.36 21.03 -10.23
N ILE A 126 9.12 21.22 -11.31
CA ILE A 126 9.95 20.20 -11.97
C ILE A 126 11.39 20.74 -12.01
N LEU A 127 12.35 19.93 -11.59
CA LEU A 127 13.78 20.29 -11.48
C LEU A 127 14.58 19.93 -12.73
#